data_AF-A0A2P2LUC4-F1
#
_entry.id   AF-A0A2P2LUC4-F1
#
_cell.length_a   1.000
_cell.length_b   1.000
_cell.length_c   1.000
_cell.angle_alpha   90.00
_cell.angle_beta   90.00
_cell.angle_gamma   90.00
#
_symmetry.space_group_name_H-M   'P 1'
#
loop_
_entity.id
_entity.type
_entity.pdbx_description
1 polymer ?
#
loop_
_entity_poly.entity_id
_entity_poly.type
_entity_poly.pdbx_seq_one_letter_code
_entity_poly.pdbx_strand_id
1 'polypeptide(L)'
;MDSKRKASASAKRVDYMTMYASDLVKAVQTAAGNIEKPLEGFHILVDAGNGAGGFFAEKVLEPLGANTSGSQFLEPDGNGGTRKILLWTFIYAFVVKNMVGNR
;
A
#
# COMPACT_ATOMS: atom_id res chain seq x y z
N MET A 1 22.13 47.13 8.25
CA MET A 1 22.56 45.86 7.66
C MET A 1 22.29 44.78 8.68
N ASP A 2 21.42 43.79 8.54
CA ASP A 2 20.48 43.41 7.50
C ASP A 2 19.31 42.66 8.17
N SER A 3 18.09 43.11 7.92
CA SER A 3 16.87 42.44 8.39
C SER A 3 16.64 41.16 7.58
N LYS A 4 16.93 40.01 8.20
CA LYS A 4 16.70 38.67 7.68
C LYS A 4 15.19 38.45 7.43
N ARG A 5 14.77 38.53 6.17
CA ARG A 5 13.39 38.23 5.74
C ARG A 5 13.09 36.74 6.00
N LYS A 6 12.20 36.47 6.95
CA LYS A 6 11.59 35.16 7.19
C LYS A 6 10.54 34.94 6.10
N ALA A 7 10.93 34.36 4.97
CA ALA A 7 9.97 33.95 3.95
C ALA A 7 9.07 32.85 4.56
N SER A 8 7.77 33.12 4.71
CA SER A 8 6.80 32.12 5.14
C SER A 8 6.56 31.15 3.98
N ALA A 9 7.29 30.04 3.96
CA ALA A 9 6.98 28.94 3.06
C ALA A 9 5.59 28.40 3.44
N SER A 10 4.63 28.48 2.50
CA SER A 10 3.31 27.89 2.66
C SER A 10 3.41 26.39 2.36
N ALA A 11 3.32 25.55 3.39
CA ALA A 11 3.26 24.11 3.24
C ALA A 11 1.80 23.66 3.10
N LYS A 12 1.48 22.95 2.01
CA LYS A 12 0.17 22.35 1.81
C LYS A 12 0.14 20.96 2.46
N ARG A 13 -0.81 20.73 3.37
CA ARG A 13 -1.12 19.37 3.83
C ARG A 13 -1.84 18.62 2.71
N VAL A 14 -1.27 17.49 2.31
CA VAL A 14 -1.84 16.58 1.32
C VAL A 14 -1.88 15.19 1.95
N ASP A 15 -3.00 14.49 1.75
CA ASP A 15 -3.09 13.08 2.10
C ASP A 15 -2.40 12.24 1.00
N TYR A 16 -1.08 12.14 1.15
CA TYR A 16 -0.24 11.40 0.22
C TYR A 16 -0.57 9.90 0.21
N MET A 17 -0.95 9.32 1.34
CA MET A 17 -1.17 7.88 1.45
C MET A 17 -2.39 7.43 0.68
N THR A 18 -3.47 8.22 0.70
CA THR A 18 -4.66 7.94 -0.10
C THR A 18 -4.37 8.01 -1.60
N MET A 19 -3.57 8.99 -2.05
CA MET A 19 -3.13 9.07 -3.45
C MET A 19 -2.31 7.85 -3.85
N TYR A 20 -1.31 7.51 -3.04
CA TYR A 20 -0.44 6.36 -3.28
C TYR A 20 -1.21 5.03 -3.37
N ALA A 21 -2.13 4.79 -2.43
CA ALA A 21 -2.96 3.58 -2.45
C ALA A 21 -3.87 3.52 -3.69
N SER A 22 -4.44 4.66 -4.09
CA SER A 22 -5.28 4.76 -5.29
C SER A 22 -4.50 4.41 -6.56
N ASP A 23 -3.26 4.88 -6.66
CA ASP A 23 -2.40 4.59 -7.81
C ASP A 23 -2.01 3.10 -7.86
N LEU A 24 -1.79 2.47 -6.70
CA LEU A 24 -1.56 1.02 -6.61
C LEU A 24 -2.78 0.22 -7.07
N VAL A 25 -3.99 0.57 -6.63
CA VAL A 25 -5.23 -0.09 -7.05
C VAL A 25 -5.37 0.00 -8.57
N LYS A 26 -5.21 1.20 -9.15
CA LYS A 26 -5.29 1.40 -10.61
C LYS A 26 -4.24 0.60 -11.37
N ALA A 27 -3.01 0.53 -10.85
CA ALA A 27 -1.96 -0.27 -11.46
C ALA A 27 -2.36 -1.75 -11.51
N VAL A 28 -2.90 -2.31 -10.42
CA VAL A 28 -3.35 -3.71 -10.36
C VAL A 28 -4.60 -3.97 -11.21
N GLN A 29 -5.52 -3.02 -11.31
CA GLN A 29 -6.68 -3.14 -12.21
C GLN A 29 -6.24 -3.14 -13.68
N THR A 30 -5.35 -2.22 -14.05
CA THR A 30 -4.82 -2.10 -15.42
C THR A 30 -4.07 -3.37 -15.81
N ALA A 31 -3.23 -3.85 -14.90
CA ALA A 31 -2.51 -5.11 -14.97
C ALA A 31 -3.40 -6.33 -15.22
N ALA A 32 -4.54 -6.39 -14.55
CA ALA A 32 -5.50 -7.48 -14.64
C ALA A 32 -6.44 -7.37 -15.85
N GLY A 33 -6.18 -6.43 -16.78
CA GLY A 33 -7.02 -6.24 -17.96
C GLY A 33 -8.20 -5.28 -17.76
N ASN A 34 -8.03 -4.26 -16.91
CA ASN A 34 -9.05 -3.27 -16.54
C ASN A 34 -10.27 -3.86 -15.81
N ILE A 35 -10.05 -4.92 -15.04
CA ILE A 35 -11.06 -5.50 -14.15
C ILE A 35 -11.11 -4.67 -12.87
N GLU A 36 -12.30 -4.27 -12.42
CA GLU A 36 -12.48 -3.44 -11.23
C GLU A 36 -12.05 -4.16 -9.94
N LYS A 37 -12.47 -5.43 -9.79
CA LYS A 37 -12.18 -6.28 -8.63
C LYS A 37 -11.48 -7.57 -9.04
N PRO A 38 -10.19 -7.51 -9.42
CA PRO A 38 -9.48 -8.69 -9.92
C PRO A 38 -9.20 -9.75 -8.83
N LEU A 39 -9.35 -9.39 -7.55
CA LEU A 39 -9.13 -10.26 -6.40
C LEU A 39 -10.45 -10.74 -5.77
N GLU A 40 -11.58 -10.59 -6.44
CA GLU A 40 -12.86 -11.09 -5.95
C GLU A 40 -12.81 -12.62 -5.74
N GLY A 41 -13.24 -13.06 -4.56
CA GLY A 41 -13.20 -14.46 -4.16
C GLY A 41 -11.87 -14.93 -3.54
N PHE A 42 -10.83 -14.08 -3.52
CA PHE A 42 -9.59 -14.40 -2.83
C PHE A 42 -9.65 -14.02 -1.35
N HIS A 43 -9.15 -14.90 -0.49
CA HIS A 43 -8.94 -14.62 0.94
C HIS A 43 -7.45 -14.37 1.17
N ILE A 44 -7.07 -13.12 1.40
CA ILE A 44 -5.68 -12.67 1.54
C ILE A 44 -5.49 -12.07 2.93
N LEU A 45 -4.57 -12.65 3.71
CA LEU A 45 -4.24 -12.19 5.05
C LEU A 45 -3.01 -11.29 5.00
N VAL A 46 -3.09 -10.13 5.65
CA VAL A 46 -1.95 -9.22 5.84
C VAL A 46 -1.50 -9.31 7.29
N ASP A 47 -0.21 -9.58 7.49
CA ASP A 47 0.50 -9.36 8.75
C ASP A 47 1.47 -8.20 8.53
N ALA A 48 1.17 -7.02 9.09
CA ALA A 48 2.02 -5.85 8.95
C ALA A 48 3.03 -5.69 10.10
N GLY A 49 3.03 -6.57 11.10
CA GLY A 49 3.95 -6.53 12.24
C GLY A 49 4.00 -5.18 12.96
N ASN A 50 2.86 -4.48 13.04
CA ASN A 50 2.68 -3.12 13.56
C ASN A 50 3.51 -2.05 12.82
N GLY A 51 3.86 -2.35 11.57
CA GLY A 51 4.52 -1.43 10.67
C GLY A 51 3.53 -0.60 9.85
N ALA A 52 4.08 0.27 8.99
CA ALA A 52 3.28 1.05 8.06
C ALA A 52 2.61 0.21 6.95
N GLY A 53 2.77 -1.11 6.92
CA GLY A 53 2.21 -1.97 5.89
C GLY A 53 0.71 -2.27 6.02
N GLY A 54 0.08 -1.92 7.16
CA GLY A 54 -1.31 -2.26 7.42
C GLY A 54 -2.30 -1.65 6.43
N PHE A 55 -1.95 -0.50 5.81
CA PHE A 55 -2.82 0.16 4.82
C PHE A 55 -3.12 -0.72 3.60
N PHE A 56 -2.30 -1.73 3.31
CA PHE A 56 -2.53 -2.60 2.16
C PHE A 56 -3.84 -3.39 2.27
N ALA A 57 -4.23 -3.81 3.47
CA ALA A 57 -5.46 -4.57 3.66
C ALA A 57 -6.69 -3.72 3.26
N GLU A 58 -6.87 -2.58 3.93
CA GLU A 58 -8.05 -1.73 3.76
C GLU A 58 -8.00 -0.89 2.48
N LYS A 59 -6.83 -0.30 2.14
CA LYS A 59 -6.75 0.72 1.07
C LYS A 59 -6.37 0.15 -0.29
N VAL A 60 -5.96 -1.12 -0.38
CA VAL A 60 -5.53 -1.73 -1.65
C VAL A 60 -6.28 -3.04 -1.91
N LEU A 61 -6.21 -4.01 -1.01
CA LEU A 61 -6.74 -5.36 -1.23
C LEU A 61 -8.27 -5.42 -1.21
N GLU A 62 -8.90 -4.76 -0.24
CA GLU A 62 -10.37 -4.67 -0.15
C GLU A 62 -11.01 -4.00 -1.38
N PRO A 63 -10.52 -2.83 -1.88
CA PRO A 63 -11.01 -2.23 -3.12
C PRO A 63 -10.87 -3.15 -4.34
N LEU A 64 -9.87 -4.01 -4.36
CA LEU A 64 -9.65 -4.99 -5.43
C LEU A 64 -10.52 -6.25 -5.28
N GLY A 65 -11.34 -6.35 -4.22
CA GLY A 65 -12.30 -7.44 -4.00
C GLY A 65 -11.80 -8.57 -3.10
N ALA A 66 -10.60 -8.46 -2.52
CA ALA A 66 -10.09 -9.49 -1.63
C ALA A 66 -10.79 -9.44 -0.26
N ASN A 67 -11.07 -10.62 0.31
CA ASN A 67 -11.43 -10.74 1.71
C ASN A 67 -10.15 -10.68 2.56
N THR A 68 -10.06 -9.70 3.45
CA THR A 68 -8.91 -9.45 4.35
C THR A 68 -9.17 -9.88 5.80
N SER A 69 -10.32 -10.51 6.07
CA SER A 69 -10.73 -10.93 7.41
C SER A 69 -9.70 -11.86 8.04
N GLY A 70 -9.24 -11.52 9.26
CA GLY A 70 -8.19 -12.27 9.96
C GLY A 70 -6.78 -11.72 9.77
N SER A 71 -6.62 -10.61 9.03
CA SER A 71 -5.37 -9.85 9.00
C SER A 71 -5.01 -9.33 10.40
N GLN A 72 -3.72 -9.26 10.71
CA GLN A 72 -3.21 -8.98 12.05
C GLN A 72 -2.12 -7.90 12.03
N PHE A 73 -1.89 -7.28 13.19
CA PHE A 73 -0.79 -6.34 13.39
C PHE A 73 -0.81 -5.16 12.38
N LEU A 74 -2.00 -4.70 12.00
CA LEU A 74 -2.23 -3.69 10.96
C LEU A 74 -2.03 -2.25 11.44
N GLU A 75 -2.25 -2.00 12.73
CA GLU A 75 -2.12 -0.67 13.30
C GLU A 75 -0.66 -0.36 13.63
N PRO A 76 -0.12 0.77 13.16
CA PRO A 76 1.25 1.16 13.45
C PRO A 76 1.37 1.58 14.92
N ASP A 77 2.25 0.93 15.68
CA ASP A 77 2.49 1.24 17.10
C ASP A 77 3.73 2.12 17.34
N GLY A 78 4.40 2.54 16.27
CA GLY A 78 5.62 3.34 16.33
C GLY A 78 6.87 2.55 16.76
N ASN A 79 6.74 1.25 17.02
CA ASN A 79 7.79 0.38 17.53
C ASN A 79 8.43 -0.49 16.44
N GLY A 80 8.15 -0.19 15.17
CA GLY A 80 8.53 -0.93 13.96
C GLY A 80 9.95 -1.48 14.00
N GLY A 81 10.07 -2.70 14.55
CA GLY A 81 11.33 -3.40 14.73
C GLY A 81 11.97 -3.70 13.38
N THR A 82 13.27 -3.50 13.32
CA THR A 82 14.20 -3.69 12.20
C THR A 82 14.24 -5.12 11.64
N ARG A 83 13.13 -5.60 11.04
CA ARG A 83 13.13 -6.77 10.15
C ARG A 83 12.78 -6.37 8.72
N LYS A 84 13.52 -5.38 8.21
CA LYS A 84 13.69 -5.11 6.78
C LYS A 84 14.41 -6.30 6.13
N ILE A 85 13.69 -7.34 5.67
CA ILE A 85 14.19 -8.15 4.54
C ILE A 85 13.12 -9.00 3.83
N LEU A 86 11.92 -9.25 4.40
CA LEU A 86 10.95 -10.17 3.78
C LEU A 86 9.74 -9.53 3.08
N LEU A 87 9.36 -8.27 3.36
CA LEU A 87 8.14 -7.72 2.74
C LEU A 87 8.35 -7.26 1.28
N TRP A 88 9.56 -6.80 0.94
CA TRP A 88 9.87 -6.29 -0.41
C TRP A 88 9.93 -7.41 -1.45
N THR A 89 10.37 -8.60 -1.05
CA THR A 89 10.39 -9.79 -1.91
C THR A 89 8.99 -10.37 -2.13
N PHE A 90 8.10 -10.34 -1.14
CA PHE A 90 6.73 -10.85 -1.31
C PHE A 90 5.84 -9.95 -2.17
N ILE A 91 5.88 -8.62 -2.00
CA ILE A 91 5.11 -7.70 -2.85
C ILE A 91 5.61 -7.77 -4.30
N TYR A 92 6.94 -7.75 -4.51
CA TYR A 92 7.52 -7.87 -5.84
C TYR A 92 7.22 -9.24 -6.47
N ALA A 93 7.33 -10.34 -5.71
CA ALA A 93 7.02 -11.67 -6.23
C ALA A 93 5.53 -11.86 -6.55
N PHE A 94 4.61 -11.38 -5.71
CA PHE A 94 3.18 -11.56 -5.96
C PHE A 94 2.69 -10.70 -7.12
N VAL A 95 3.11 -9.44 -7.21
CA VAL A 95 2.72 -8.54 -8.30
C VAL A 95 3.41 -8.92 -9.61
N VAL A 96 4.71 -9.20 -9.60
CA VAL A 96 5.47 -9.47 -10.84
C VAL A 96 5.26 -10.89 -11.36
N LYS A 97 5.17 -11.93 -10.51
CA LYS A 97 4.95 -13.31 -11.00
C LYS A 97 3.52 -13.56 -11.45
N ASN A 98 2.50 -12.94 -10.84
CA ASN A 98 1.11 -13.17 -11.27
C ASN A 98 0.67 -12.28 -12.46
N MET A 99 1.42 -11.21 -12.80
CA MET A 99 1.17 -10.42 -14.01
C MET A 99 1.92 -10.89 -15.26
N VAL A 100 3.10 -11.52 -15.11
CA VAL A 100 3.92 -11.93 -16.28
C VAL A 100 3.73 -13.41 -16.64
N GLY A 101 3.13 -14.21 -15.76
CA GLY A 101 3.01 -15.66 -15.88
C GLY A 101 1.80 -16.21 -16.64
N ASN A 102 1.02 -15.38 -17.36
CA ASN A 102 -0.10 -15.87 -18.17
C ASN A 102 -0.06 -15.31 -19.60
N ARG A 103 1.02 -15.64 -20.32
CA ARG A 103 1.07 -15.65 -21.79
C ARG A 103 1.49 -17.03 -22.26
#